data_AF-A0A945X0P1-F1
#
_entry.id   AF-A0A945X0P1-F1
#
_cell.length_a   1.000
_cell.length_b   1.000
_cell.length_c   1.000
_cell.angle_alpha   90.00
_cell.angle_beta   90.00
_cell.angle_gamma   90.00
#
_symmetry.space_group_name_H-M   'P 1'
#
loop_
_entity.id
_entity.type
_entity.pdbx_description
1 polymer ?
#
loop_
_entity_poly.entity_id
_entity_poly.type
_entity_poly.pdbx_seq_one_letter_code
_entity_poly.pdbx_strand_id
1 'polypeptide(L)'
;MYCGSFFTLTQERVDAFFLGKRPRGLRGGKAPTARDLRNLEAFRERQERSPLVVARQLRERFAQSGAKSIRQFCRDEDEDWSVVSRHLRLLRLPDEIIDFLDRNQTPEVLRHFTVKRMDALTRLSDAEAVSTFMREAGTVTCAD
;
A
#
# COMPACT_ATOMS: atom_id res chain seq x y z
N MET A 1 4.55 -33.81 -18.04
CA MET A 1 3.43 -33.84 -17.06
C MET A 1 2.71 -32.50 -17.16
N TYR A 2 1.55 -32.47 -17.80
CA TYR A 2 0.78 -31.24 -18.04
C TYR A 2 0.20 -30.72 -16.72
N CYS A 3 0.54 -29.50 -16.32
CA CYS A 3 -0.07 -28.82 -15.18
C CYS A 3 -1.00 -27.73 -15.74
N GLY A 4 -2.29 -28.04 -15.79
CA GLY A 4 -3.33 -27.19 -16.40
C GLY A 4 -3.61 -25.89 -15.62
N SER A 5 -4.13 -24.89 -16.32
CA SER A 5 -4.58 -23.59 -15.82
C SER A 5 -5.66 -23.71 -14.74
N PHE A 6 -5.52 -22.97 -13.64
CA PHE A 6 -6.41 -23.09 -12.46
C PHE A 6 -7.69 -22.23 -12.53
N PHE A 7 -7.67 -21.08 -13.20
CA PHE A 7 -8.85 -20.33 -13.68
C PHE A 7 -8.39 -19.17 -14.59
N THR A 8 -9.30 -18.70 -15.44
CA THR A 8 -9.14 -17.48 -16.25
C THR A 8 -10.00 -16.38 -15.61
N LEU A 9 -9.43 -15.20 -15.41
CA LEU A 9 -10.19 -14.04 -14.91
C LEU A 9 -10.10 -12.98 -15.99
N THR A 10 -11.20 -12.80 -16.71
CA THR A 10 -11.29 -11.86 -17.82
C THR A 10 -11.91 -10.58 -17.29
N GLN A 11 -11.09 -9.56 -17.08
CA GLN A 11 -11.52 -8.21 -16.76
C GLN A 11 -10.95 -7.28 -17.82
N GLU A 12 -11.84 -6.55 -18.51
CA GLU A 12 -11.49 -5.49 -19.47
C GLU A 12 -10.41 -5.86 -20.52
N ARG A 13 -10.53 -7.05 -21.13
CA ARG A 13 -9.64 -7.56 -22.21
C ARG A 13 -8.19 -7.86 -21.80
N VAL A 14 -7.89 -8.03 -20.52
CA VAL A 14 -6.57 -8.48 -20.06
C VAL A 14 -6.70 -9.81 -19.33
N ASP A 15 -6.28 -10.91 -19.97
CA ASP A 15 -6.16 -12.21 -19.33
C ASP A 15 -4.89 -12.23 -18.45
N ALA A 16 -5.07 -12.08 -17.14
CA ALA A 16 -3.98 -12.23 -16.19
C ALA A 16 -3.76 -13.72 -15.86
N PHE A 17 -2.79 -14.34 -16.52
CA PHE A 17 -2.37 -15.71 -16.21
C PHE A 17 -1.55 -15.75 -14.91
N PHE A 18 -2.10 -16.37 -13.87
CA PHE A 18 -1.36 -16.64 -12.65
C PHE A 18 -0.70 -18.02 -12.73
N LEU A 19 0.59 -18.04 -13.06
CA LEU A 19 1.45 -19.23 -12.97
C LEU A 19 2.29 -19.14 -11.69
N GLY A 20 2.27 -20.18 -10.85
CA GLY A 20 3.11 -20.25 -9.64
C GLY A 20 2.44 -20.92 -8.44
N LYS A 21 3.10 -20.82 -7.27
CA LYS A 21 2.58 -21.36 -6.00
C LYS A 21 1.37 -20.55 -5.52
N ARG A 22 0.27 -21.27 -5.31
CA ARG A 22 -1.02 -20.79 -4.79
C ARG A 22 -0.85 -19.90 -3.54
N PRO A 23 -1.42 -18.67 -3.51
CA PRO A 23 -1.43 -17.84 -2.30
C PRO A 23 -2.08 -18.58 -1.12
N ARG A 24 -1.41 -18.57 0.04
CA ARG A 24 -1.95 -19.13 1.30
C ARG A 24 -3.19 -18.31 1.70
N GLY A 25 -4.37 -18.84 1.43
CA GLY A 25 -5.65 -18.19 1.78
C GLY A 25 -6.83 -18.58 0.89
N LEU A 26 -6.58 -18.96 -0.37
CA LEU A 26 -7.62 -19.44 -1.28
C LEU A 26 -7.95 -20.90 -0.96
N ARG A 27 -9.18 -21.21 -0.49
CA ARG A 27 -9.64 -22.60 -0.27
C ARG A 27 -9.87 -23.31 -1.62
N GLY A 28 -9.49 -24.58 -1.75
CA GLY A 28 -9.62 -25.36 -3.00
C GLY A 28 -11.08 -25.53 -3.44
N GLY A 29 -11.33 -25.49 -4.75
CA GLY A 29 -12.57 -25.99 -5.37
C GLY A 29 -13.77 -25.04 -5.44
N LYS A 30 -13.63 -23.76 -5.07
CA LYS A 30 -14.70 -22.75 -5.22
C LYS A 30 -14.21 -21.55 -6.01
N ALA A 31 -15.08 -20.98 -6.83
CA ALA A 31 -14.84 -19.71 -7.49
C ALA A 31 -14.42 -18.65 -6.44
N PRO A 32 -13.43 -17.79 -6.74
CA PRO A 32 -13.02 -16.73 -5.83
C PRO A 32 -14.23 -15.92 -5.39
N THR A 33 -14.41 -15.72 -4.09
CA THR A 33 -15.49 -14.87 -3.61
C THR A 33 -15.19 -13.40 -3.93
N ALA A 34 -16.21 -12.53 -3.96
CA ALA A 34 -16.00 -11.09 -4.11
C ALA A 34 -15.03 -10.52 -3.06
N ARG A 35 -14.95 -11.14 -1.87
CA ARG A 35 -13.97 -10.80 -0.84
C ARG A 35 -12.55 -11.23 -1.20
N ASP A 36 -12.39 -12.40 -1.82
CA ASP A 36 -11.08 -12.89 -2.27
C ASP A 36 -10.52 -12.02 -3.41
N LEU A 37 -11.40 -11.58 -4.33
CA LEU A 37 -11.03 -10.64 -5.40
C LEU A 37 -10.63 -9.28 -4.85
N ARG A 38 -11.42 -8.69 -3.94
CA ARG A 38 -11.04 -7.44 -3.26
C ARG A 38 -9.74 -7.56 -2.48
N ASN A 39 -9.49 -8.70 -1.83
CA ASN A 39 -8.24 -8.94 -1.14
C ASN A 39 -7.06 -9.06 -2.11
N LEU A 40 -7.27 -9.65 -3.28
CA LEU A 40 -6.25 -9.77 -4.33
C LEU A 40 -5.95 -8.43 -4.99
N GLU A 41 -6.98 -7.63 -5.30
CA GLU A 41 -6.85 -6.26 -5.81
C GLU A 41 -6.15 -5.37 -4.79
N ALA A 42 -6.59 -5.38 -3.53
CA ALA A 42 -5.93 -4.63 -2.47
C ALA A 42 -4.51 -5.11 -2.17
N PHE A 43 -4.19 -6.39 -2.46
CA PHE A 43 -2.84 -6.91 -2.37
C PHE A 43 -1.98 -6.45 -3.55
N ARG A 44 -2.53 -6.42 -4.77
CA ARG A 44 -1.87 -5.87 -5.96
C ARG A 44 -1.59 -4.38 -5.81
N GLU A 45 -2.57 -3.59 -5.42
CA GLU A 45 -2.37 -2.15 -5.15
C GLU A 45 -1.29 -1.89 -4.10
N ARG A 46 -1.24 -2.71 -3.04
CA ARG A 46 -0.20 -2.63 -2.00
C ARG A 46 1.19 -3.06 -2.48
N GLN A 47 1.27 -3.95 -3.47
CA GLN A 47 2.55 -4.33 -4.07
C GLN A 47 3.01 -3.35 -5.15
N GLU A 48 2.07 -2.64 -5.78
CA GLU A 48 2.34 -1.81 -6.95
C GLU A 48 2.56 -0.33 -6.61
N ARG A 49 2.09 0.16 -5.45
CA ARG A 49 2.25 1.58 -5.07
C ARG A 49 2.64 1.78 -3.62
N SER A 50 3.72 2.53 -3.42
CA SER A 50 4.13 3.01 -2.10
C SER A 50 3.03 3.86 -1.45
N PRO A 51 2.76 3.68 -0.14
CA PRO A 51 1.86 4.55 0.62
C PRO A 51 2.22 6.04 0.53
N LEU A 52 3.51 6.38 0.35
CA LEU A 52 3.95 7.77 0.17
C LEU A 52 3.48 8.36 -1.16
N VAL A 53 3.43 7.56 -2.22
CA VAL A 53 2.93 7.99 -3.54
C VAL A 53 1.45 8.35 -3.43
N VAL A 54 0.65 7.51 -2.78
CA VAL A 54 -0.78 7.76 -2.54
C VAL A 54 -0.96 9.03 -1.69
N ALA A 55 -0.15 9.19 -0.64
CA ALA A 55 -0.21 10.38 0.21
C ALA A 55 0.13 11.67 -0.54
N ARG A 56 1.14 11.65 -1.43
CA ARG A 56 1.50 12.79 -2.29
C ARG A 56 0.38 13.14 -3.27
N GLN A 57 -0.20 12.14 -3.95
CA GLN A 57 -1.34 12.33 -4.85
C GLN A 57 -2.54 12.95 -4.13
N LEU A 58 -2.85 12.50 -2.90
CA LEU A 58 -3.91 13.10 -2.09
C LEU A 58 -3.60 14.56 -1.72
N ARG A 59 -2.34 14.88 -1.40
CA ARG A 59 -1.93 16.27 -1.11
C ARG A 59 -2.07 17.17 -2.33
N GLU A 60 -1.73 16.68 -3.51
CA GLU A 60 -1.89 17.40 -4.79
C GLU A 60 -3.37 17.60 -5.13
N ARG A 61 -4.20 16.54 -5.05
CA ARG A 61 -5.66 16.64 -5.23
C ARG A 61 -6.26 17.65 -4.26
N PHE A 62 -5.85 17.61 -2.98
CA PHE A 62 -6.30 18.57 -1.98
C PHE A 62 -5.93 20.01 -2.38
N ALA A 63 -4.70 20.25 -2.80
CA ALA A 63 -4.24 21.57 -3.25
C ALA A 63 -5.01 22.08 -4.49
N GLN A 64 -5.41 21.19 -5.39
CA GLN A 64 -6.14 21.51 -6.62
C GLN A 64 -7.65 21.69 -6.40
N SER A 65 -8.23 21.06 -5.36
CA SER A 65 -9.67 21.08 -5.10
C SER A 65 -10.23 22.46 -4.74
N GLY A 66 -9.38 23.39 -4.27
CA GLY A 66 -9.82 24.66 -3.69
C GLY A 66 -10.53 24.53 -2.33
N ALA A 67 -10.60 23.32 -1.76
CA ALA A 67 -11.18 23.09 -0.45
C ALA A 67 -10.36 23.77 0.66
N LYS A 68 -11.04 24.41 1.62
CA LYS A 68 -10.38 25.14 2.71
C LYS A 68 -9.87 24.22 3.83
N SER A 69 -10.31 22.97 3.84
CA SER A 69 -9.93 22.00 4.87
C SER A 69 -9.99 20.57 4.33
N ILE A 70 -9.22 19.66 4.94
CA ILE A 70 -9.24 18.23 4.61
C ILE A 70 -10.65 17.64 4.80
N ARG A 71 -11.40 18.08 5.81
CA ARG A 71 -12.78 17.62 6.03
C ARG A 71 -13.74 18.05 4.92
N GLN A 72 -13.56 19.26 4.40
CA GLN A 72 -14.33 19.73 3.26
C GLN A 72 -13.96 18.92 2.01
N PHE A 73 -12.66 18.78 1.72
CA PHE A 73 -12.17 17.94 0.62
C PHE A 73 -12.73 16.52 0.65
N CYS A 74 -12.70 15.86 1.81
CA CYS A 74 -13.24 14.50 1.95
C CYS A 74 -14.76 14.44 1.69
N ARG A 75 -15.50 15.49 2.05
CA ARG A 75 -16.94 15.55 1.79
C ARG A 75 -17.23 15.78 0.31
N ASP A 76 -16.49 16.68 -0.32
CA ASP A 76 -16.70 17.08 -1.71
C ASP A 76 -16.31 15.93 -2.67
N GLU A 77 -15.32 15.12 -2.30
CA GLU A 77 -14.81 13.98 -3.08
C GLU A 77 -15.40 12.62 -2.68
N ASP A 78 -16.32 12.57 -1.71
CA ASP A 78 -16.90 11.33 -1.13
C ASP A 78 -15.83 10.34 -0.61
N GLU A 79 -14.78 10.87 0.03
CA GLU A 79 -13.66 10.10 0.58
C GLU A 79 -13.77 9.95 2.11
N ASP A 80 -13.31 8.82 2.66
CA ASP A 80 -13.28 8.63 4.12
C ASP A 80 -12.19 9.50 4.77
N TRP A 81 -12.62 10.42 5.63
CA TRP A 81 -11.72 11.35 6.33
C TRP A 81 -10.62 10.66 7.14
N SER A 82 -10.92 9.53 7.78
CA SER A 82 -9.94 8.77 8.57
C SER A 82 -8.88 8.13 7.69
N VAL A 83 -9.27 7.66 6.50
CA VAL A 83 -8.36 7.10 5.51
C VAL A 83 -7.46 8.19 4.91
N VAL A 84 -8.04 9.29 4.45
CA VAL A 84 -7.29 10.42 3.87
C VAL A 84 -6.32 11.01 4.90
N SER A 85 -6.79 11.26 6.13
CA SER A 85 -5.95 11.82 7.20
C SER A 85 -4.82 10.88 7.60
N ARG A 86 -5.02 9.55 7.52
CA ARG A 86 -3.94 8.59 7.77
C ARG A 86 -2.86 8.65 6.70
N HIS A 87 -3.24 8.73 5.42
CA HIS A 87 -2.26 8.86 4.33
C HIS A 87 -1.50 10.18 4.39
N LEU A 88 -2.22 11.31 4.57
CA LEU A 88 -1.58 12.62 4.63
C LEU A 88 -0.60 12.77 5.81
N ARG A 89 -0.85 12.07 6.94
CA ARG A 89 0.10 12.04 8.07
C ARG A 89 1.43 11.37 7.73
N LEU A 90 1.46 10.45 6.77
CA LEU A 90 2.70 9.79 6.36
C LEU A 90 3.70 10.79 5.76
N LEU A 91 3.24 11.91 5.21
CA LEU A 91 4.10 12.99 4.71
C LEU A 91 4.77 13.82 5.81
N ARG A 92 4.50 13.51 7.08
CA ARG A 92 5.15 14.11 8.25
C ARG A 92 6.22 13.21 8.86
N LEU A 93 6.49 12.05 8.25
CA LEU A 93 7.61 11.23 8.67
C LEU A 93 8.92 12.02 8.48
N PRO A 94 9.93 11.77 9.32
CA PRO A 94 11.27 12.32 9.13
C PRO A 94 11.80 12.08 7.71
N ASP A 95 12.52 13.07 7.18
CA ASP A 95 13.01 13.06 5.80
C ASP A 95 13.88 11.84 5.52
N GLU A 96 14.64 11.34 6.50
CA GLU A 96 15.47 10.14 6.36
C GLU A 96 14.65 8.89 6.04
N ILE A 97 13.44 8.79 6.62
CA ILE A 97 12.52 7.67 6.37
C ILE A 97 11.92 7.81 4.97
N ILE A 98 11.49 9.02 4.60
CA ILE A 98 10.90 9.33 3.29
C ILE A 98 11.93 9.05 2.19
N ASP A 99 13.14 9.57 2.32
CA ASP A 99 14.24 9.38 1.39
C ASP A 99 14.60 7.91 1.21
N PHE A 100 14.67 7.15 2.32
CA PHE A 100 14.93 5.73 2.23
C PHE A 100 13.84 5.01 1.44
N LEU A 101 12.57 5.27 1.77
CA LEU A 101 11.44 4.59 1.11
C LEU A 101 11.36 4.99 -0.37
N ASP A 102 11.63 6.23 -0.73
CA ASP A 102 11.68 6.67 -2.14
C ASP A 102 12.81 6.00 -2.93
N ARG A 103 13.99 5.81 -2.31
CA ARG A 103 15.12 5.13 -2.95
C ARG A 103 14.93 3.62 -3.04
N ASN A 104 14.13 3.03 -2.16
CA ASN A 104 13.96 1.58 -2.04
C ASN A 104 12.51 1.15 -2.33
N GLN A 105 12.13 1.15 -3.60
CA GLN A 105 10.78 0.74 -4.07
C GLN A 105 10.68 -0.76 -4.38
N THR A 106 11.50 -1.61 -3.74
CA THR A 106 11.44 -3.06 -3.98
C THR A 106 10.14 -3.64 -3.41
N PRO A 107 9.57 -4.69 -4.03
CA PRO A 107 8.33 -5.30 -3.55
C PRO A 107 8.39 -5.74 -2.07
N GLU A 108 9.56 -6.18 -1.59
CA GLU A 108 9.81 -6.59 -0.22
C GLU A 108 9.62 -5.41 0.76
N VAL A 109 10.24 -4.26 0.44
CA VAL A 109 10.15 -3.03 1.22
C VAL A 109 8.71 -2.50 1.21
N LEU A 110 8.07 -2.45 0.04
CA LEU A 110 6.68 -1.99 -0.10
C LEU A 110 5.68 -2.87 0.67
N ARG A 111 5.87 -4.19 0.66
CA ARG A 111 5.04 -5.11 1.47
C ARG A 111 5.28 -4.95 2.96
N HIS A 112 6.50 -4.65 3.37
CA HIS A 112 6.86 -4.53 4.78
C HIS A 112 6.33 -3.23 5.40
N PHE A 113 6.51 -2.10 4.71
CA PHE A 113 6.14 -0.77 5.19
C PHE A 113 4.73 -0.38 4.73
N THR A 114 3.75 -1.07 5.31
CA THR A 114 2.32 -0.75 5.10
C THR A 114 1.94 0.59 5.75
N VAL A 115 0.85 1.20 5.27
CA VAL A 115 0.23 2.40 5.87
C VAL A 115 0.09 2.29 7.40
N LYS A 116 -0.30 1.12 7.92
CA LYS A 116 -0.48 0.91 9.37
C LYS A 116 0.84 1.05 10.14
N ARG A 117 1.93 0.49 9.61
CA ARG A 117 3.25 0.55 10.25
C ARG A 117 3.82 1.95 10.16
N MET A 118 3.72 2.57 8.99
CA MET A 118 4.15 3.95 8.81
C MET A 118 3.36 4.93 9.68
N ASP A 119 2.04 4.76 9.80
CA ASP A 119 1.20 5.57 10.70
C ASP A 119 1.61 5.43 12.18
N ALA A 120 2.10 4.26 12.59
CA ALA A 120 2.62 4.09 13.95
C ALA A 120 3.88 4.93 14.18
N LEU A 121 4.77 5.02 13.19
CA LEU A 121 5.98 5.85 13.26
C LEU A 121 5.65 7.34 13.39
N THR A 122 4.58 7.82 12.73
CA THR A 122 4.15 9.23 12.83
C THR A 122 3.69 9.68 14.23
N ARG A 123 3.56 8.75 15.18
CA ARG A 123 3.15 9.01 16.56
C ARG A 123 4.32 9.08 17.52
N LEU A 124 5.53 8.77 17.06
CA LEU A 124 6.76 8.82 17.84
C LEU A 124 7.42 10.18 17.65
N SER A 125 8.40 10.50 18.50
CA SER A 125 9.32 11.61 18.19
C SER A 125 10.17 11.26 16.97
N ASP A 126 10.70 12.26 16.27
CA ASP A 126 11.48 12.05 15.04
C ASP A 126 12.67 11.10 15.28
N ALA A 127 13.40 11.28 16.39
CA ALA A 127 14.52 10.42 16.75
C ALA A 127 14.11 8.96 17.00
N GLU A 128 12.99 8.75 17.69
CA GLU A 128 12.45 7.40 17.94
C GLU A 128 11.90 6.76 16.66
N ALA A 129 11.25 7.55 15.80
CA ALA A 129 10.74 7.09 14.51
C ALA A 129 11.88 6.62 13.61
N VAL A 130 12.94 7.42 13.47
CA VAL A 130 14.12 7.07 12.66
C VAL A 130 14.82 5.84 13.23
N SER A 131 15.07 5.79 14.55
CA SER A 131 15.72 4.63 15.19
C SER A 131 14.91 3.34 15.01
N THR A 132 13.59 3.41 15.23
CA THR A 132 12.68 2.27 15.04
C THR A 132 12.66 1.82 13.59
N PHE A 133 12.56 2.77 12.66
CA PHE A 133 12.54 2.51 11.24
C PHE A 133 13.83 1.85 10.75
N MET A 134 15.01 2.38 11.10
CA MET A 134 16.29 1.85 10.65
C MET A 134 16.52 0.41 11.14
N ARG A 135 16.09 0.10 12.37
CA ARG A 135 16.11 -1.27 12.90
C ARG A 135 15.20 -2.20 12.08
N GLU A 136 14.02 -1.76 11.70
CA GLU A 136 13.10 -2.55 10.86
C GLU A 136 13.63 -2.68 9.42
N ALA A 137 14.12 -1.59 8.83
CA ALA A 137 14.66 -1.54 7.48
C ALA A 137 15.83 -2.51 7.30
N GLY A 138 16.74 -2.58 8.27
CA GLY A 138 17.86 -3.53 8.25
C GLY A 138 17.44 -5.00 8.23
N THR A 139 16.23 -5.34 8.70
CA THR A 139 15.70 -6.72 8.60
C THR A 139 15.15 -7.05 7.22
N VAL A 140 14.80 -6.04 6.42
CA VAL A 140 14.17 -6.20 5.10
C VAL A 140 15.21 -6.11 3.99
N THR A 141 16.24 -5.29 4.14
CA THR A 141 17.30 -5.12 3.14
C THR A 141 18.41 -6.17 3.22
N CYS A 142 18.57 -6.86 4.37
CA CYS A 142 19.60 -7.89 4.56
C CYS A 142 19.07 -9.32 4.34
N ALA A 143 17.82 -9.48 3.89
CA ALA A 143 17.24 -10.77 3.57
C ALA A 143 17.57 -11.18 2.12
N ASP A 144 18.87 -11.37 1.86
CA ASP A 144 19.40 -12.06 0.67
C ASP A 144 19.78 -13.51 1.02
#